data_AF-A0A645JET7-F1
#
_entry.id   AF-A0A645JET7-F1
#
_cell.length_a   1.000
_cell.length_b   1.000
_cell.length_c   1.000
_cell.angle_alpha   90.00
_cell.angle_beta   90.00
_cell.angle_gamma   90.00
#
_symmetry.space_group_name_H-M   'P 1'
#
loop_
_entity.id
_entity.type
_entity.pdbx_description
1 polymer ?
#
loop_
_entity_poly.entity_id
_entity_poly.type
_entity_poly.pdbx_seq_one_letter_code
_entity_poly.pdbx_strand_id
1 'polypeptide(L)' 'MYDETEEGDILEIDFSTGKIFNATKNRRYQAQPFPLFIADIISKGGLLNSLQGRELHE' A
#
# COMPACT_ATOMS: atom_id res chain seq x y z
N MET A 1 13.45 18.40 -11.21
CA MET A 1 13.83 16.97 -11.17
C MET A 1 12.99 16.24 -10.12
N TYR A 2 11.67 16.42 -10.15
CA TYR A 2 10.70 15.70 -9.31
C TYR A 2 9.39 15.75 -10.07
N ASP A 3 9.21 14.81 -11.01
CA ASP A 3 7.97 14.69 -11.76
C ASP A 3 7.75 13.25 -12.21
N GLU A 4 7.80 12.33 -11.24
CA GLU A 4 7.58 10.90 -11.50
C GLU A 4 6.08 10.55 -11.50
N THR A 5 5.27 11.41 -10.89
CA THR A 5 3.81 11.32 -10.79
C THR A 5 3.22 12.72 -10.78
N GLU A 6 2.22 12.96 -11.62
CA GLU A 6 1.46 14.22 -11.67
C GLU A 6 -0.03 13.99 -11.36
N GLU A 7 -0.75 15.08 -11.07
CA GLU A 7 -2.20 15.03 -10.99
C GLU A 7 -2.78 14.54 -12.33
N GLY A 8 -3.67 13.55 -12.27
CA GLY A 8 -4.27 12.95 -13.45
C GLY A 8 -3.53 11.73 -14.01
N ASP A 9 -2.35 11.37 -13.47
CA ASP A 9 -1.70 10.11 -13.84
C ASP A 9 -2.49 8.89 -13.35
N ILE A 10 -2.53 7.85 -14.18
CA ILE A 10 -3.14 6.56 -13.83
C ILE A 10 -2.03 5.66 -13.29
N LEU A 11 -2.14 5.30 -12.01
CA LEU A 11 -1.18 4.45 -11.32
C LEU A 11 -1.79 3.09 -11.00
N GLU A 12 -1.10 2.03 -11.38
CA GLU A 12 -1.37 0.65 -10.95
C GLU A 12 -0.40 0.31 -9.81
N ILE A 13 -0.93 0.00 -8.63
CA ILE A 13 -0.13 -0.24 -7.42
C ILE A 13 -0.41 -1.63 -6.88
N ASP A 14 0.64 -2.43 -6.74
CA ASP A 14 0.64 -3.69 -6.00
C ASP A 14 1.22 -3.45 -4.60
N PHE A 15 0.33 -3.39 -3.61
CA PHE A 15 0.70 -3.16 -2.22
C PHE A 15 1.40 -4.36 -1.56
N SER A 16 1.24 -5.57 -2.10
CA SER A 16 1.90 -6.76 -1.59
C SER A 16 3.37 -6.79 -1.98
N THR A 17 3.69 -6.42 -3.22
CA THR A 17 5.08 -6.41 -3.73
C THR A 17 5.75 -5.04 -3.68
N GLY A 18 4.99 -3.96 -3.47
CA GLY A 18 5.48 -2.58 -3.52
C GLY A 18 5.73 -2.07 -4.96
N LYS A 19 5.27 -2.80 -5.99
CA LYS A 19 5.44 -2.38 -7.38
C LYS A 19 4.41 -1.32 -7.73
N ILE A 20 4.89 -0.23 -8.30
CA ILE A 20 4.06 0.87 -8.80
C ILE A 20 4.32 1.02 -10.29
N PHE A 21 3.27 1.06 -11.09
CA PHE A 21 3.35 1.31 -12.52
C PHE A 21 2.51 2.54 -12.86
N ASN A 22 3.17 3.57 -13.37
CA ASN A 22 2.50 4.72 -13.96
C ASN A 22 2.17 4.38 -15.42
N ALA A 23 0.90 4.08 -15.68
CA ALA A 23 0.42 3.69 -17.00
C ALA A 23 0.46 4.87 -17.99
N THR A 24 0.28 6.11 -17.52
CA THR A 24 0.33 7.32 -18.35
C THR A 24 1.74 7.59 -18.88
N LYS A 25 2.74 7.47 -18.01
CA LYS A 25 4.16 7.76 -18.34
C LYS A 25 4.96 6.51 -18.73
N ASN A 26 4.34 5.33 -18.66
CA ASN A 26 4.96 4.02 -18.86
C ASN A 26 6.23 3.82 -18.00
N ARG A 27 6.13 4.19 -16.72
CA ARG A 27 7.24 4.12 -15.74
C ARG A 27 6.95 3.13 -14.63
N ARG A 28 7.97 2.42 -14.16
CA ARG A 28 7.87 1.44 -13.07
C ARG A 28 8.74 1.88 -11.90
N TYR A 29 8.19 1.76 -10.70
CA TYR A 29 8.84 2.11 -9.44
C TYR A 29 8.70 0.97 -8.44
N GLN A 30 9.64 0.90 -7.50
CA GLN A 30 9.64 -0.08 -6.43
C GLN A 30 9.65 0.64 -5.09
N ALA A 31 8.54 0.59 -4.38
CA ALA A 31 8.42 1.02 -3.00
C ALA A 31 8.85 -0.12 -2.06
N GLN A 32 9.16 0.24 -0.81
CA GLN A 32 9.31 -0.77 0.23
C GLN A 32 7.93 -1.38 0.55
N PRO A 33 7.82 -2.71 0.60
CA PRO A 33 6.58 -3.36 1.00
C PRO A 33 6.24 -2.98 2.45
N PHE A 34 4.95 -2.94 2.77
CA PHE A 34 4.55 -2.72 4.15
C PHE A 34 5.01 -3.89 5.04
N PRO A 35 5.45 -3.60 6.28
CA PRO A 35 5.63 -4.64 7.28
C PRO A 35 4.34 -5.45 7.47
N LEU A 36 4.47 -6.74 7.79
CA LEU A 36 3.33 -7.66 7.92
C LEU A 36 2.22 -7.15 8.86
N PHE A 37 2.60 -6.48 9.95
CA PHE A 37 1.61 -5.94 10.89
C PHE A 37 0.81 -4.76 10.33
N ILE A 38 1.41 -3.94 9.44
CA ILE A 38 0.70 -2.86 8.75
C ILE A 38 -0.24 -3.44 7.70
N ALA A 39 0.19 -4.48 6.97
CA ALA A 39 -0.67 -5.18 6.02
C ALA A 39 -1.91 -5.78 6.72
N ASP A 40 -1.75 -6.37 7.92
CA ASP A 40 -2.86 -6.87 8.74
C ASP A 40 -3.82 -5.75 9.17
N ILE A 41 -3.29 -4.59 9.58
CA ILE A 41 -4.10 -3.42 9.92
C ILE A 41 -4.96 -2.95 8.74
N ILE A 42 -4.35 -2.84 7.55
CA ILE A 42 -5.05 -2.45 6.32
C ILE A 42 -6.11 -3.48 5.95
N SER A 43 -5.77 -4.78 6.00
CA SER A 43 -6.69 -5.87 5.69
C SER A 43 -7.90 -5.92 6.61
N LYS A 44 -7.75 -5.46 7.86
CA LYS A 44 -8.86 -5.37 8.83
C LYS A 44 -9.67 -4.08 8.70
N GLY A 45 -9.37 -3.23 7.73
CA GLY A 45 -10.09 -1.97 7.51
C GLY A 45 -9.72 -0.87 8.49
N GLY A 46 -8.52 -0.93 9.08
CA GLY A 46 -7.98 0.13 9.92
C GLY A 46 -7.50 -0.33 11.29
N LEU A 47 -6.82 0.58 11.97
CA LEU A 47 -6.13 0.30 13.23
C LEU A 47 -7.08 -0.19 14.32
N LEU A 48 -8.24 0.45 14.50
CA LEU A 48 -9.19 0.06 15.55
C LEU A 48 -9.69 -1.38 15.37
N ASN A 49 -10.05 -1.76 14.14
CA ASN A 49 -10.49 -3.12 13.82
C ASN A 49 -9.36 -4.14 14.02
N SER A 50 -8.09 -3.72 13.79
CA SER A 50 -6.93 -4.57 14.06
C SER A 50 -6.72 -4.91 15.53
N LEU A 51 -7.19 -4.02 16.42
CA LEU A 51 -7.09 -4.17 17.87
C LEU A 51 -8.28 -4.95 18.46
N GLN A 52 -9.47 -4.81 17.89
CA GLN A 52 -10.69 -5.50 18.37
C GLN A 52 -10.59 -7.03 18.28
N GLY A 53 -9.91 -7.57 17.25
CA GLY A 53 -9.66 -9.02 17.16
C GLY A 53 -8.57 -9.55 18.10
N ARG A 54 -7.90 -8.67 18.85
CA ARG A 54 -6.77 -9.00 19.73
C ARG A 54 -7.19 -9.27 21.18
N GLU A 55 -8.47 -9.06 21.52
CA GLU A 55 -9.03 -9.25 22.87
C GLU A 55 -9.55 -10.68 23.15
N LEU A 56 -9.37 -11.66 22.26
CA LEU A 56 -9.91 -13.01 22.44
C LEU A 56 -8.88 -14.15 22.51
N HIS A 57 -7.61 -13.87 22.77
CA HIS A 57 -6.65 -14.93 23.09
C HIS A 57 -5.82 -14.56 24.31
N GLU A 58 -6.09 -15.28 25.41
CA GLU A 58 -5.24 -15.48 26.59
C GLU A 58 -3.86 -16.05 26.21
#